data_AF-A0AA35VPC8-F1
#
_entry.id   AF-A0AA35VPC8-F1
#
_cell.length_a   1.000
_cell.length_b   1.000
_cell.length_c   1.000
_cell.angle_alpha   90.00
_cell.angle_beta   90.00
_cell.angle_gamma   90.00
#
_symmetry.space_group_name_H-M   'P 1'
#
loop_
_entity.id
_entity.type
_entity.pdbx_description
1 polymer ?
#
loop_
_entity_poly.entity_id
_entity_poly.type
_entity_poly.pdbx_seq_one_letter_code
_entity_poly.pdbx_strand_id
1 'polypeptide(L)'
;MATVVSPPSRTTVLSLFRSFLRSARQFPDYNIKEYTKRRTIDAFHSNKTLSNPSSVAAAFADGNYQLQVVVLYLDVRYLLLVLHLQRTTTTRFVYNFLTRWWIRTVEGGSFTLL
;
A
#
# COMPACT_ATOMS: atom_id res chain seq x y z
N MET A 1 -14.98 33.02 14.76
CA MET A 1 -15.60 32.02 15.66
C MET A 1 -14.64 30.86 15.80
N ALA A 2 -14.07 30.63 16.98
CA ALA A 2 -13.21 29.47 17.21
C ALA A 2 -14.07 28.21 17.16
N THR A 3 -13.81 27.33 16.20
CA THR A 3 -14.47 26.02 16.14
C THR A 3 -14.07 25.25 17.38
N VAL A 4 -15.03 24.93 18.25
CA VAL A 4 -14.79 24.09 19.42
C VAL A 4 -14.60 22.67 18.92
N VAL A 5 -13.36 22.32 18.58
CA VAL A 5 -13.04 20.98 18.11
C VAL A 5 -13.16 20.04 19.31
N SER A 6 -14.24 19.25 19.30
CA SER A 6 -14.47 18.24 20.33
C SER A 6 -13.37 17.18 20.23
N PRO A 7 -12.69 16.83 21.33
CA PRO A 7 -11.64 15.83 21.29
C PRO A 7 -12.23 14.46 20.90
N PRO A 8 -11.51 13.66 20.09
CA PRO A 8 -11.97 12.34 19.68
C PRO A 8 -12.16 11.42 20.90
N SER A 9 -13.17 10.55 20.83
CA SER A 9 -13.38 9.55 21.87
C SER A 9 -12.21 8.55 21.93
N ARG A 10 -11.96 7.97 23.12
CA ARG A 10 -10.94 6.92 23.30
C ARG A 10 -11.12 5.77 22.32
N THR A 11 -12.36 5.36 22.07
CA THR A 11 -12.67 4.28 21.12
C THR A 11 -12.23 4.62 19.71
N THR A 12 -12.46 5.87 19.27
CA THR A 12 -12.06 6.35 17.95
C THR A 12 -10.54 6.35 17.81
N VAL A 13 -9.81 6.85 18.81
CA VAL A 13 -8.34 6.84 18.83
C VAL A 13 -7.78 5.41 18.76
N LEU A 14 -8.36 4.48 19.53
CA LEU A 14 -7.95 3.08 19.48
C LEU A 14 -8.31 2.39 18.16
N SER A 15 -9.39 2.83 17.49
CA SER A 15 -9.72 2.34 16.15
C SER A 15 -8.66 2.76 15.13
N LEU A 16 -8.21 4.02 15.20
CA LEU A 16 -7.14 4.56 14.35
C LEU A 16 -5.84 3.79 14.54
N PHE A 17 -5.45 3.56 15.80
CA PHE A 17 -4.29 2.74 16.15
C PHE A 17 -4.35 1.33 15.54
N ARG A 18 -5.50 0.64 15.68
CA ARG A 18 -5.68 -0.70 15.10
C ARG A 18 -5.71 -0.68 13.57
N SER A 19 -6.18 0.40 12.96
CA SER A 19 -6.11 0.57 11.51
C SER A 19 -4.67 0.66 11.02
N PHE A 20 -3.81 1.43 11.68
CA PHE A 20 -2.37 1.44 11.38
C PHE A 20 -1.74 0.04 11.47
N LEU A 21 -2.00 -0.70 12.56
CA LEU A 21 -1.45 -2.05 12.73
C LEU A 21 -2.01 -3.06 11.71
N ARG A 22 -3.21 -2.83 11.19
CA ARG A 22 -3.77 -3.62 10.08
C ARG A 22 -3.06 -3.30 8.77
N SER A 23 -2.92 -2.01 8.44
CA SER A 23 -2.23 -1.59 7.22
C SER A 23 -0.75 -1.99 7.23
N ALA A 24 -0.08 -1.90 8.38
CA ALA A 24 1.31 -2.33 8.52
C ALA A 24 1.53 -3.80 8.10
N ARG A 25 0.57 -4.68 8.38
CA ARG A 25 0.64 -6.11 8.00
C ARG A 25 0.50 -6.37 6.51
N GLN A 26 0.05 -5.39 5.73
CA GLN A 26 -0.07 -5.50 4.27
C GLN A 26 1.25 -5.19 3.54
N PHE A 27 2.28 -4.73 4.28
CA PHE A 27 3.63 -4.60 3.75
C PHE A 27 4.33 -5.98 3.69
N PRO A 28 4.80 -6.40 2.50
CA PRO A 28 5.54 -7.64 2.30
C PRO A 28 6.99 -7.47 2.76
N ASP A 29 7.53 -6.25 2.65
CA ASP A 29 8.84 -5.91 3.17
C ASP A 29 8.80 -5.88 4.70
N TYR A 30 9.67 -6.69 5.31
CA TYR A 30 9.77 -6.81 6.76
C TYR A 30 10.16 -5.50 7.44
N ASN A 31 11.12 -4.78 6.87
CA ASN A 31 11.64 -3.55 7.44
C ASN A 31 10.57 -2.47 7.43
N ILE A 32 9.82 -2.33 6.33
CA ILE A 32 8.72 -1.37 6.25
C ILE A 32 7.60 -1.76 7.23
N LYS A 33 7.21 -3.04 7.26
CA LYS A 33 6.20 -3.56 8.22
C LYS A 33 6.57 -3.23 9.67
N GLU A 34 7.77 -3.61 10.10
CA GLU A 34 8.22 -3.39 11.48
C GLU A 34 8.46 -1.91 11.78
N TYR A 35 8.97 -1.14 10.82
CA TYR A 35 9.12 0.31 10.96
C TYR A 35 7.76 0.98 11.16
N THR A 36 6.76 0.71 10.31
CA THR A 36 5.42 1.28 10.46
C THR A 36 4.83 0.91 11.81
N LYS A 37 4.94 -0.36 12.22
CA LYS A 37 4.45 -0.83 13.52
C LYS A 37 5.11 -0.08 14.68
N ARG A 38 6.45 -0.01 14.71
CA ARG A 38 7.20 0.73 15.74
C ARG A 38 6.82 2.19 15.75
N ARG A 39 6.86 2.86 14.59
CA ARG A 39 6.55 4.29 14.46
C ARG A 39 5.13 4.61 14.95
N THR A 40 4.15 3.75 14.67
CA THR A 40 2.79 3.88 15.19
C THR A 40 2.78 3.74 16.72
N ILE A 41 3.39 2.70 17.28
CA ILE A 41 3.42 2.51 18.74
C ILE A 41 4.08 3.70 19.43
N ASP A 42 5.25 4.13 18.94
CA ASP A 42 6.01 5.25 19.48
C ASP A 42 5.21 6.55 19.41
N ALA A 43 4.54 6.83 18.29
CA ALA A 43 3.70 8.03 18.15
C ALA A 43 2.54 8.07 19.14
N PHE A 44 1.81 6.96 19.29
CA PHE A 44 0.67 6.88 20.21
C PHE A 44 1.10 6.91 21.68
N HIS A 45 2.26 6.33 22.00
CA HIS A 45 2.85 6.43 23.34
C HIS A 45 3.26 7.86 23.68
N SER A 46 3.95 8.55 22.77
CA SER A 46 4.36 9.95 22.98
C SER A 46 3.17 10.89 23.12
N ASN A 47 2.08 10.63 22.39
CA ASN A 47 0.86 11.45 22.46
C ASN A 47 -0.05 11.11 23.66
N LYS A 48 0.27 10.08 24.45
CA LYS A 48 -0.55 9.64 25.61
C LYS A 48 -0.65 10.71 26.71
N THR A 49 0.36 11.57 26.84
CA THR A 49 0.42 12.63 27.86
C THR A 49 -0.31 13.92 27.44
N LEU A 50 -0.80 14.00 26.20
CA LEU A 50 -1.54 15.16 25.72
C LEU A 50 -2.86 15.30 26.48
N SER A 51 -2.98 16.41 27.22
CA SER A 51 -4.18 16.71 28.02
C SER A 51 -5.02 17.83 27.39
N ASN A 52 -4.45 18.64 26.49
CA ASN A 52 -5.17 19.73 25.83
C ASN A 52 -6.07 19.17 24.71
N PRO A 53 -7.40 19.39 24.77
CA PRO A 53 -8.35 18.90 23.77
C PRO A 53 -8.00 19.28 22.33
N SER A 54 -7.52 20.50 22.11
CA SER A 54 -7.15 20.99 20.78
C SER A 54 -5.92 20.26 20.23
N SER A 55 -4.94 19.98 21.09
CA SER A 55 -3.74 19.22 20.72
C SER A 55 -4.08 17.76 20.41
N VAL A 56 -4.99 17.14 21.18
CA VAL A 56 -5.47 15.77 20.92
C VAL A 56 -6.18 15.71 19.57
N ALA A 57 -7.04 16.68 19.27
CA ALA A 57 -7.73 16.73 17.99
C ALA A 57 -6.78 16.94 16.80
N ALA A 58 -5.78 17.82 16.95
CA ALA A 58 -4.75 18.04 15.93
C ALA A 58 -3.93 16.76 15.68
N ALA A 59 -3.45 16.10 16.74
CA ALA A 59 -2.71 14.84 16.63
C ALA A 59 -3.56 13.72 16.00
N PHE A 60 -4.85 13.68 16.30
CA PHE A 60 -5.78 12.74 15.69
C PHE A 60 -5.99 13.02 14.20
N ALA A 61 -6.12 14.29 13.80
CA ALA A 61 -6.26 14.67 12.40
C ALA A 61 -5.01 14.30 11.58
N ASP A 62 -3.82 14.60 12.12
CA ASP A 62 -2.53 14.20 11.54
C ASP A 62 -2.41 12.68 11.43
N GLY A 63 -2.81 11.94 12.46
CA GLY A 63 -2.84 10.48 12.43
C GLY A 63 -3.76 9.90 11.33
N ASN A 64 -4.92 10.53 11.06
CA ASN A 64 -5.78 10.10 9.95
C ASN A 64 -5.14 10.37 8.59
N TYR A 65 -4.50 11.54 8.42
CA TYR A 65 -3.77 11.86 7.21
C TYR A 65 -2.64 10.85 6.94
N GLN A 66 -1.84 10.55 7.97
CA GLN A 66 -0.76 9.57 7.87
C GLN A 66 -1.27 8.16 7.54
N LEU A 67 -2.40 7.75 8.12
CA LEU A 67 -3.02 6.46 7.78
C LEU A 67 -3.43 6.43 6.30
N GLN A 68 -3.99 7.52 5.78
CA GLN A 68 -4.38 7.63 4.38
C GLN A 68 -3.18 7.53 3.43
N VAL A 69 -2.05 8.15 3.79
CA VAL A 69 -0.79 8.02 3.03
C VAL A 69 -0.31 6.56 3.01
N VAL A 70 -0.37 5.86 4.15
CA VAL A 70 0.00 4.43 4.23
C VAL A 70 -0.88 3.58 3.32
N VAL A 71 -2.21 3.81 3.33
CA VAL A 71 -3.15 3.10 2.46
C VAL A 71 -2.89 3.41 0.98
N LEU A 72 -2.71 4.68 0.63
CA LEU A 72 -2.41 5.10 -0.74
C LEU A 72 -1.12 4.46 -1.27
N TYR A 73 -0.08 4.38 -0.45
CA TYR A 73 1.16 3.72 -0.83
C TYR A 73 0.95 2.23 -1.16
N LEU A 74 0.13 1.53 -0.37
CA LEU A 74 -0.21 0.13 -0.62
C LEU A 74 -1.01 -0.04 -1.90
N ASP A 75 -1.98 0.85 -2.16
CA ASP A 75 -2.80 0.83 -3.38
C ASP A 75 -1.97 1.14 -4.63
N VAL A 76 -1.11 2.16 -4.58
CA VAL A 76 -0.19 2.49 -5.68
C VAL A 76 0.75 1.32 -5.96
N ARG A 77 1.25 0.63 -4.93
CA ARG A 77 2.06 -0.58 -5.13
C ARG A 77 1.26 -1.69 -5.80
N TYR A 78 0.02 -1.93 -5.38
CA TYR A 78 -0.84 -2.92 -6.01
C TYR A 78 -1.07 -2.59 -7.49
N LEU A 79 -1.36 -1.33 -7.80
CA LEU A 79 -1.53 -0.86 -9.17
C LEU A 79 -0.25 -1.04 -9.99
N LEU A 80 0.92 -0.72 -9.44
CA LEU A 80 2.22 -0.96 -10.09
C LEU A 80 2.46 -2.46 -10.35
N LEU A 81 2.13 -3.34 -9.41
CA LEU A 81 2.22 -4.78 -9.59
C LEU A 81 1.28 -5.27 -10.69
N VAL A 82 0.03 -4.79 -10.73
CA VAL A 82 -0.94 -5.13 -11.78
C VAL A 82 -0.45 -4.64 -13.15
N LEU A 83 0.03 -3.40 -13.26
CA LEU A 83 0.59 -2.87 -14.51
C LEU A 83 1.82 -3.66 -14.97
N HIS A 84 2.71 -4.04 -14.03
CA HIS A 84 3.84 -4.90 -14.35
C HIS A 84 3.37 -6.27 -14.86
N LEU A 85 2.37 -6.88 -14.21
CA LEU A 85 1.80 -8.15 -14.62
C LEU A 85 1.23 -8.07 -16.05
N GLN A 86 0.43 -7.04 -16.36
CA GLN A 86 -0.14 -6.81 -17.69
C GLN A 86 0.94 -6.59 -18.77
N ARG A 87 2.04 -5.90 -18.44
CA ARG A 87 3.15 -5.69 -19.38
C ARG A 87 3.85 -7.01 -19.72
N THR A 88 4.06 -7.90 -18.75
CA THR A 88 4.76 -9.17 -18.96
C THR A 88 3.95 -10.17 -19.78
N THR A 89 2.62 -10.25 -19.62
CA THR A 89 1.77 -11.14 -20.40
C THR A 89 1.73 -10.72 -21.86
N THR A 90 1.46 -9.44 -22.14
CA THR A 90 1.32 -8.94 -23.52
C THR A 90 2.64 -9.02 -24.28
N THR A 91 3.77 -8.67 -23.64
CA THR A 91 5.08 -8.84 -24.28
C THR A 91 5.44 -10.30 -24.50
N ARG A 92 5.19 -11.22 -23.55
CA ARG A 92 5.40 -12.66 -23.78
C ARG A 92 4.54 -13.22 -24.90
N PHE A 93 3.28 -12.80 -25.00
CA PHE A 93 2.38 -13.24 -26.08
C PHE A 93 2.87 -12.74 -27.44
N VAL A 94 3.22 -11.45 -27.55
CA VAL A 94 3.73 -10.88 -28.80
C VAL A 94 5.07 -11.51 -29.18
N TYR A 95 5.99 -11.70 -28.24
CA TYR A 95 7.28 -12.33 -28.53
C TYR A 95 7.13 -13.80 -28.96
N ASN A 96 6.30 -14.59 -28.26
CA ASN A 96 6.01 -15.98 -28.64
C ASN A 96 5.25 -16.08 -29.97
N PHE A 97 4.35 -15.13 -30.24
CA PHE A 97 3.63 -15.09 -31.51
C PHE A 97 4.56 -14.73 -32.66
N LEU A 98 5.38 -13.68 -32.52
CA LEU A 98 6.32 -13.24 -33.54
C LEU A 98 7.42 -14.27 -33.79
N THR A 99 7.96 -14.91 -32.75
CA THR A 99 8.94 -16.00 -32.92
C THR A 99 8.32 -17.20 -33.64
N ARG A 100 7.12 -17.65 -33.25
CA ARG A 100 6.42 -18.74 -33.95
C ARG A 100 6.01 -18.37 -35.38
N TRP A 101 5.60 -17.13 -35.60
CA TRP A 101 5.25 -16.62 -36.91
C TRP A 101 6.46 -16.55 -37.83
N TRP A 102 7.59 -16.00 -37.34
CA TRP A 102 8.86 -15.93 -38.06
C TRP A 102 9.42 -17.32 -38.39
N ILE A 103 9.40 -18.27 -37.45
CA ILE A 103 9.77 -19.67 -37.70
C ILE A 103 8.89 -20.26 -38.82
N ARG A 104 7.56 -20.03 -38.78
CA ARG A 104 6.63 -20.54 -39.79
C ARG A 104 6.84 -19.92 -41.17
N THR A 105 7.22 -18.64 -41.27
CA THR A 105 7.37 -17.95 -42.56
C THR A 105 8.77 -18.05 -43.15
N VAL A 106 9.81 -18.18 -42.33
CA VAL A 106 11.21 -18.22 -42.79
C VAL A 106 11.70 -19.66 -43.01
N GLU A 107 11.26 -20.65 -42.24
CA GLU A 107 11.80 -22.02 -42.34
C GLU A 107 11.03 -22.98 -43.26
N GLY A 108 9.97 -22.54 -43.95
CA GLY A 108 9.48 -23.25 -45.14
C GLY A 108 9.30 -24.77 -45.03
N GLY A 109 8.65 -25.27 -43.97
CA GLY A 109 8.06 -26.62 -43.97
C GLY A 109 8.71 -27.70 -43.08
N SER A 110 7.81 -28.46 -42.45
CA SER A 110 7.99 -29.73 -41.74
C SER A 110 8.64 -29.68 -40.35
N PHE A 111 7.82 -29.37 -39.34
CA PHE A 111 8.05 -29.80 -37.95
C PHE A 111 7.00 -30.88 -37.62
N THR A 112 7.35 -32.15 -37.85
CA THR A 112 6.63 -33.28 -37.25
C THR A 112 6.97 -33.29 -35.76
N LEU A 113 5.97 -33.06 -34.91
CA LEU A 113 6.06 -33.23 -33.47
C LEU A 113 6.13 -34.73 -33.14
N LEU A 114 7.25 -35.15 -32.54
CA LEU A 114 7.28 -36.20 -31.51
C LEU A 114 7.26 -35.51 -30.14
#